data_AF-A0A835KQW7-F1
#
_entry.id   AF-A0A835KQW7-F1
#
_cell.length_a   1.000
_cell.length_b   1.000
_cell.length_c   1.000
_cell.angle_alpha   90.00
_cell.angle_beta   90.00
_cell.angle_gamma   90.00
#
_symmetry.space_group_name_H-M   'P 1'
#
loop_
_entity.id
_entity.type
_entity.pdbx_description
1 polymer ?
#
loop_
_entity_poly.entity_id
_entity_poly.type
_entity_poly.pdbx_seq_one_letter_code
_entity_poly.pdbx_strand_id
1 'polypeptide(L)'
;MAAVMKALAVASPVSARAQPLRCVAGAAIHQSLQSSFNGMSLQCRPASRRPRPCNSPRSSPVQVVMMAKPAIQFIQGTDEQTIPDVRLTKSRDGTNGVAIFTFEQPSVFDSSAELGDITGFYMIDEEGTLQSVDVSAKFVNGKPARIEAKYVMRTPRDWDRFMRFMERYSQANGLQFVKN
;
A
#
# COMPACT_ATOMS: atom_id res chain seq x y z
N MET A 1 21.02 24.06 2.08
CA MET A 1 22.31 23.53 2.57
C MET A 1 22.46 22.13 2.01
N ALA A 2 23.59 21.82 1.37
CA ALA A 2 23.83 20.51 0.77
C ALA A 2 24.56 19.59 1.77
N ALA A 3 24.32 18.28 1.67
CA ALA A 3 25.03 17.27 2.46
C ALA A 3 25.53 16.15 1.54
N VAL A 4 26.78 15.75 1.75
CA VAL A 4 27.44 14.58 1.16
C VAL A 4 27.58 13.53 2.26
N MET A 5 27.49 12.24 1.92
CA MET A 5 27.68 11.14 2.87
C MET A 5 28.90 10.29 2.55
N LYS A 6 29.54 9.79 3.61
CA LYS A 6 30.66 8.84 3.60
C LYS A 6 30.46 7.87 4.77
N ALA A 7 30.79 6.60 4.60
CA ALA A 7 30.40 5.53 5.52
C ALA A 7 31.50 5.10 6.51
N LEU A 8 31.09 4.60 7.69
CA LEU A 8 31.82 3.62 8.51
C LEU A 8 30.88 2.93 9.52
N ALA A 9 31.36 1.86 10.16
CA ALA A 9 30.57 0.65 10.40
C ALA A 9 29.95 0.43 11.80
N VAL A 10 29.18 -0.65 11.89
CA VAL A 10 28.28 -1.13 12.96
C VAL A 10 28.99 -1.91 14.07
N ALA A 11 28.47 -1.84 15.31
CA ALA A 11 28.44 -2.97 16.26
C ALA A 11 27.35 -2.80 17.36
N SER A 12 26.61 -3.87 17.63
CA SER A 12 25.73 -4.03 18.81
C SER A 12 26.40 -4.96 19.84
N PRO A 13 25.87 -5.07 21.08
CA PRO A 13 25.49 -6.42 21.54
C PRO A 13 24.23 -6.49 22.43
N VAL A 14 23.76 -7.74 22.60
CA VAL A 14 22.56 -8.20 23.35
C VAL A 14 22.93 -8.82 24.70
N SER A 15 22.13 -8.63 25.76
CA SER A 15 22.10 -9.43 27.02
C SER A 15 20.90 -9.02 27.93
N ALA A 16 20.48 -9.74 28.99
CA ALA A 16 19.92 -11.11 29.05
C ALA A 16 19.10 -11.33 30.37
N ARG A 17 18.22 -12.34 30.39
CA ARG A 17 17.64 -13.12 31.53
C ARG A 17 17.36 -12.49 32.92
N ALA A 18 16.13 -12.68 33.45
CA ALA A 18 15.81 -13.58 34.59
C ALA A 18 14.35 -13.44 35.12
N GLN A 19 13.81 -14.48 35.78
CA GLN A 19 12.57 -14.52 36.60
C GLN A 19 12.92 -15.20 37.97
N PRO A 20 12.01 -15.60 38.91
CA PRO A 20 10.55 -15.37 39.07
C PRO A 20 10.06 -15.14 40.55
N LEU A 21 8.73 -15.22 40.75
CA LEU A 21 7.95 -15.61 41.96
C LEU A 21 7.79 -14.68 43.18
N ARG A 22 6.52 -14.35 43.48
CA ARG A 22 5.88 -14.39 44.82
C ARG A 22 4.34 -14.26 44.70
N CYS A 23 3.58 -15.24 45.19
CA CYS A 23 2.12 -15.15 45.39
C CYS A 23 1.76 -15.73 46.76
N VAL A 24 0.76 -15.15 47.43
CA VAL A 24 0.30 -15.52 48.78
C VAL A 24 -1.16 -15.95 48.71
N ALA A 25 -1.54 -16.96 49.50
CA ALA A 25 -2.88 -17.55 49.50
C ALA A 25 -3.89 -16.82 50.41
N GLY A 26 -5.19 -16.96 50.12
CA GLY A 26 -6.30 -16.50 50.96
C GLY A 26 -7.62 -17.22 50.63
N ALA A 27 -8.32 -17.69 51.66
CA ALA A 27 -9.60 -18.43 51.61
C ALA A 27 -10.76 -17.56 51.05
N ALA A 28 -11.64 -18.03 50.16
CA ALA A 28 -12.72 -19.03 50.28
C ALA A 28 -13.98 -18.57 51.04
N ILE A 29 -15.13 -18.44 50.33
CA ILE A 29 -16.50 -18.50 50.88
C ILE A 29 -17.41 -19.27 49.88
N HIS A 30 -18.35 -20.02 50.45
CA HIS A 30 -19.29 -20.94 49.80
C HIS A 30 -20.70 -20.32 49.69
N GLN A 31 -21.43 -20.56 48.59
CA GLN A 31 -22.90 -20.74 48.62
C GLN A 31 -23.49 -21.27 47.31
N SER A 32 -24.43 -22.21 47.47
CA SER A 32 -25.30 -22.78 46.43
C SER A 32 -26.63 -22.01 46.39
N LEU A 33 -27.36 -22.03 45.26
CA LEU A 33 -28.83 -22.24 45.19
C LEU A 33 -29.39 -22.20 43.74
N GLN A 34 -29.78 -23.38 43.26
CA GLN A 34 -31.03 -23.75 42.52
C GLN A 34 -31.67 -22.85 41.42
N SER A 35 -31.83 -23.46 40.22
CA SER A 35 -32.96 -23.41 39.24
C SER A 35 -33.70 -22.09 38.92
N SER A 36 -34.01 -21.77 37.66
CA SER A 36 -34.82 -22.63 36.77
C SER A 36 -34.62 -22.30 35.29
N PHE A 37 -34.43 -23.32 34.44
CA PHE A 37 -34.53 -23.16 32.99
C PHE A 37 -35.91 -23.58 32.51
N ASN A 38 -36.57 -22.75 31.71
CA ASN A 38 -37.80 -23.16 31.02
C ASN A 38 -37.45 -24.01 29.80
N GLY A 39 -38.08 -25.17 29.68
CA GLY A 39 -37.72 -26.16 28.68
C GLY A 39 -38.29 -25.88 27.29
N MET A 40 -37.49 -26.16 26.25
CA MET A 40 -37.99 -26.60 24.96
C MET A 40 -37.22 -27.86 24.55
N SER A 41 -37.91 -29.00 24.57
CA SER A 41 -37.39 -30.25 24.04
C SER A 41 -37.66 -30.31 22.54
N LEU A 42 -36.61 -30.30 21.73
CA LEU A 42 -36.71 -30.52 20.28
C LEU A 42 -36.22 -31.93 19.95
N GLN A 43 -37.15 -32.79 19.53
CA GLN A 43 -36.86 -34.17 19.15
C GLN A 43 -36.04 -34.22 17.85
N CYS A 44 -34.79 -34.66 17.94
CA CYS A 44 -33.98 -34.97 16.76
C CYS A 44 -34.50 -36.25 16.07
N ARG A 45 -35.06 -36.12 14.86
CA ARG A 45 -35.30 -37.27 13.96
C ARG A 45 -34.01 -37.62 13.19
N PRO A 46 -33.72 -38.91 12.95
CA PRO A 46 -32.51 -39.34 12.24
C PRO A 46 -32.58 -39.06 10.73
N ALA A 47 -31.41 -39.08 10.10
CA ALA A 47 -31.18 -38.56 8.76
C ALA A 47 -31.78 -39.42 7.62
N SER A 48 -32.18 -38.74 6.54
CA SER A 48 -32.18 -39.29 5.18
C SER A 48 -31.41 -38.34 4.27
N ARG A 49 -30.11 -38.61 4.07
CA ARG A 49 -29.28 -37.86 3.11
C ARG A 49 -29.68 -38.26 1.69
N ARG A 50 -30.16 -37.31 0.89
CA ARG A 50 -30.09 -37.42 -0.59
C ARG A 50 -28.95 -36.52 -1.07
N PRO A 51 -27.89 -37.04 -1.71
CA PRO A 51 -26.96 -36.19 -2.43
C PRO A 51 -27.68 -35.60 -3.64
N ARG A 52 -27.79 -34.27 -3.71
CA ARG A 52 -28.07 -33.58 -4.97
C ARG A 52 -26.72 -33.29 -5.63
N PRO A 53 -26.56 -33.55 -6.95
CA PRO A 53 -25.30 -33.27 -7.63
C PRO A 53 -25.01 -31.77 -7.59
N CYS A 54 -23.74 -31.45 -7.33
CA CYS A 54 -23.20 -30.12 -7.55
C CYS A 54 -23.32 -29.76 -9.04
N ASN A 55 -23.85 -28.57 -9.35
CA ASN A 55 -23.70 -28.00 -10.68
C ASN A 55 -23.44 -26.50 -10.58
N SER A 56 -22.28 -26.12 -11.11
CA SER A 56 -21.89 -24.78 -11.55
C SER A 56 -21.90 -23.67 -10.48
N PRO A 57 -20.73 -23.25 -9.96
CA PRO A 57 -20.58 -21.85 -9.64
C PRO A 57 -20.87 -21.06 -10.92
N ARG A 58 -21.83 -20.13 -10.88
CA ARG A 58 -21.92 -19.12 -11.93
C ARG A 58 -20.60 -18.36 -11.90
N SER A 59 -19.80 -18.52 -12.94
CA SER A 59 -18.67 -17.64 -13.23
C SER A 59 -19.23 -16.27 -13.58
N SER A 60 -19.61 -15.51 -12.55
CA SER A 60 -19.54 -14.06 -12.62
C SER A 60 -18.13 -13.73 -13.07
N PRO A 61 -17.93 -12.81 -14.03
CA PRO A 61 -16.63 -12.19 -14.19
C PRO A 61 -16.43 -11.29 -12.98
N VAL A 62 -16.06 -11.91 -11.85
CA VAL A 62 -15.19 -11.28 -10.87
C VAL A 62 -14.00 -10.89 -11.72
N GLN A 63 -13.91 -9.60 -12.05
CA GLN A 63 -12.79 -9.08 -12.81
C GLN A 63 -11.55 -9.57 -12.08
N VAL A 64 -10.76 -10.39 -12.76
CA VAL A 64 -9.50 -10.87 -12.19
C VAL A 64 -8.69 -9.61 -12.03
N VAL A 65 -8.69 -9.07 -10.81
CA VAL A 65 -7.74 -8.07 -10.37
C VAL A 65 -6.41 -8.79 -10.52
N MET A 66 -5.79 -8.54 -11.68
CA MET A 66 -4.53 -9.16 -12.04
C MET A 66 -3.56 -8.80 -10.91
N MET A 67 -2.62 -9.70 -10.63
CA MET A 67 -1.50 -9.41 -9.74
C MET A 67 -0.60 -8.37 -10.43
N ALA A 68 -1.10 -7.13 -10.47
CA ALA A 68 -0.58 -6.04 -11.25
C ALA A 68 0.68 -5.54 -10.56
N LYS A 69 1.83 -5.69 -11.23
CA LYS A 69 3.08 -5.08 -10.80
C LYS A 69 2.79 -3.58 -10.59
N PRO A 70 3.12 -3.00 -9.43
CA PRO A 70 2.91 -1.57 -9.20
C PRO A 70 3.74 -0.77 -10.21
N ALA A 71 3.06 0.06 -10.98
CA ALA A 71 3.63 0.78 -12.12
C ALA A 71 3.25 2.25 -12.10
N ILE A 72 4.04 3.07 -12.78
CA ILE A 72 3.77 4.47 -13.05
C ILE A 72 3.62 4.61 -14.57
N GLN A 73 2.67 5.41 -15.03
CA GLN A 73 2.44 5.68 -16.44
C GLN A 73 2.21 7.18 -16.68
N PHE A 74 2.79 7.69 -17.76
CA PHE A 74 2.50 9.03 -18.31
C PHE A 74 1.52 9.00 -19.48
N ILE A 75 1.47 7.86 -20.17
CA ILE A 75 0.57 7.53 -21.27
C ILE A 75 -0.09 6.19 -20.88
N GLN A 76 -1.41 6.12 -20.92
CA GLN A 76 -2.13 4.93 -20.45
C GLN A 76 -1.74 3.68 -21.25
N GLY A 77 -1.39 2.60 -20.55
CA GLY A 77 -0.88 1.37 -21.14
C GLY A 77 0.64 1.33 -21.37
N THR A 78 1.36 2.40 -21.06
CA THR A 78 2.83 2.46 -21.18
C THR A 78 3.47 2.64 -19.81
N ASP A 79 4.13 1.59 -19.30
CA ASP A 79 4.86 1.62 -18.04
C ASP A 79 6.15 2.43 -18.15
N GLU A 80 6.30 3.44 -17.30
CA GLU A 80 7.52 4.24 -17.17
C GLU A 80 8.60 3.45 -16.44
N GLN A 81 9.75 3.29 -17.09
CA GLN A 81 10.88 2.51 -16.56
C GLN A 81 11.82 3.33 -15.69
N THR A 82 11.87 4.66 -15.87
CA THR A 82 12.71 5.55 -15.08
C THR A 82 12.16 5.70 -13.67
N ILE A 83 12.99 5.40 -12.68
CA ILE A 83 12.64 5.57 -11.27
C ILE A 83 12.64 7.07 -10.90
N PRO A 84 11.57 7.59 -10.26
CA PRO A 84 11.54 8.97 -9.80
C PRO A 84 12.27 9.18 -8.46
N ASP A 85 12.83 10.36 -8.28
CA ASP A 85 12.99 10.95 -6.94
C ASP A 85 11.62 11.40 -6.42
N VAL A 86 11.29 11.06 -5.17
CA VAL A 86 9.96 11.26 -4.59
C VAL A 86 10.06 12.10 -3.32
N ARG A 87 9.66 13.36 -3.43
CA ARG A 87 9.63 14.30 -2.32
C ARG A 87 8.22 14.45 -1.77
N LEU A 88 8.03 14.00 -0.53
CA LEU A 88 6.76 14.10 0.19
C LEU A 88 6.75 15.36 1.08
N THR A 89 5.73 16.19 0.94
CA THR A 89 5.50 17.40 1.75
C THR A 89 4.13 17.33 2.41
N LYS A 90 4.00 17.76 3.66
CA LYS A 90 2.74 17.79 4.40
C LYS A 90 2.53 19.18 5.01
N SER A 91 1.30 19.67 5.02
CA SER A 91 0.97 20.95 5.67
C SER A 91 1.19 20.86 7.18
N ARG A 92 1.42 22.01 7.84
CA ARG A 92 1.62 22.09 9.30
C ARG A 92 0.46 21.48 10.07
N ASP A 93 -0.76 21.67 9.59
CA ASP A 93 -2.00 21.17 10.20
C ASP A 93 -2.25 19.69 9.90
N GLY A 94 -1.43 19.08 9.03
CA GLY A 94 -1.49 17.66 8.70
C GLY A 94 -2.61 17.23 7.74
N THR A 95 -3.56 18.10 7.42
CA THR A 95 -4.71 17.79 6.56
C THR A 95 -4.34 17.58 5.09
N ASN A 96 -3.41 18.38 4.56
CA ASN A 96 -3.06 18.36 3.14
C ASN A 96 -1.65 17.79 2.94
N GLY A 97 -1.48 16.93 1.96
CA GLY A 97 -0.19 16.39 1.52
C GLY A 97 0.05 16.66 0.04
N VAL A 98 1.31 16.80 -0.35
CA VAL A 98 1.73 16.83 -1.76
C VAL A 98 2.92 15.91 -1.93
N ALA A 99 2.81 14.93 -2.82
CA ALA A 99 3.93 14.16 -3.32
C ALA A 99 4.40 14.80 -4.64
N ILE A 100 5.69 15.07 -4.74
CA ILE A 100 6.34 15.59 -5.94
C ILE A 100 7.27 14.50 -6.47
N PHE A 101 7.05 14.07 -7.70
CA PHE A 101 7.85 13.08 -8.40
C PHE A 101 8.72 13.79 -9.43
N THR A 102 10.03 13.53 -9.40
CA THR A 102 10.99 14.08 -10.38
C THR A 102 11.64 12.93 -11.12
N PHE A 103 11.42 12.86 -12.43
CA PHE A 103 12.03 11.88 -13.31
C PHE A 103 13.18 12.53 -14.09
N GLU A 104 14.38 11.99 -13.98
CA GLU A 104 15.52 12.39 -14.80
C GLU A 104 15.60 11.50 -16.05
N GLN A 105 15.49 12.10 -17.23
CA GLN A 105 15.44 11.38 -18.51
C GLN A 105 14.39 10.24 -18.53
N PRO A 106 13.10 10.54 -18.32
CA PRO A 106 12.03 9.53 -18.38
C PRO A 106 11.89 8.93 -19.77
N SER A 107 11.65 7.62 -19.81
CA SER A 107 11.54 6.82 -21.04
C SER A 107 10.36 7.21 -21.93
N VAL A 108 9.34 7.89 -21.38
CA VAL A 108 8.26 8.49 -22.19
C VAL A 108 8.78 9.49 -23.24
N PHE A 109 9.92 10.15 -23.02
CA PHE A 109 10.47 11.09 -24.03
C PHE A 109 10.94 10.38 -25.29
N ASP A 110 11.50 9.17 -25.17
CA ASP A 110 11.94 8.37 -26.33
C ASP A 110 10.73 7.79 -27.09
N SER A 111 9.65 7.48 -26.37
CA SER A 111 8.44 6.86 -26.93
C SER A 111 7.40 7.86 -27.45
N SER A 112 7.51 9.16 -27.14
CA SER A 112 6.47 10.16 -27.46
C SER A 112 6.19 10.33 -28.96
N ALA A 113 7.15 10.00 -29.83
CA ALA A 113 6.98 10.02 -31.28
C ALA A 113 6.02 8.93 -31.81
N GLU A 114 5.84 7.83 -31.07
CA GLU A 114 5.02 6.68 -31.46
C GLU A 114 3.76 6.52 -30.59
N LEU A 115 3.85 6.86 -29.29
CA LEU A 115 2.81 6.61 -28.28
C LEU A 115 1.97 7.86 -27.94
N GLY A 116 2.37 9.04 -28.44
CA GLY A 116 1.64 10.30 -28.28
C GLY A 116 2.09 11.17 -27.11
N ASP A 117 1.32 12.23 -26.85
CA ASP A 117 1.59 13.21 -25.80
C ASP A 117 1.29 12.68 -24.39
N ILE A 118 1.95 13.25 -23.39
CA ILE A 118 1.73 12.96 -21.95
C ILE A 118 0.30 13.38 -21.57
N THR A 119 -0.57 12.42 -21.29
CA THR A 119 -2.00 12.67 -20.98
C THR A 119 -2.26 12.93 -19.49
N GLY A 120 -1.35 12.49 -18.62
CA GLY A 120 -1.45 12.67 -17.18
C GLY A 120 -0.35 11.95 -16.43
N PHE A 121 -0.58 11.70 -15.14
CA PHE A 121 0.29 10.90 -14.29
C PHE A 121 -0.56 9.85 -13.57
N TYR A 122 -0.30 8.58 -13.82
CA TYR A 122 -1.06 7.45 -13.30
C TYR A 122 -0.14 6.54 -12.47
N MET A 123 -0.58 6.20 -11.26
CA MET A 123 0.06 5.25 -10.34
C MET A 123 -0.89 4.07 -10.18
N ILE A 124 -0.50 2.90 -10.69
CA ILE A 124 -1.38 1.74 -10.84
C ILE A 124 -0.87 0.59 -9.97
N ASP A 125 -1.74 -0.02 -9.17
CA ASP A 125 -1.47 -1.27 -8.44
C ASP A 125 -2.74 -2.13 -8.33
N GLU A 126 -2.69 -3.21 -7.54
CA GLU A 126 -3.82 -4.11 -7.28
C GLU A 126 -5.05 -3.44 -6.61
N GLU A 127 -4.90 -2.26 -6.02
CA GLU A 127 -6.01 -1.46 -5.48
C GLU A 127 -6.56 -0.44 -6.48
N GLY A 128 -6.15 -0.51 -7.74
CA GLY A 128 -6.55 0.39 -8.82
C GLY A 128 -5.57 1.55 -9.03
N THR A 129 -6.08 2.70 -9.48
CA THR A 129 -5.27 3.80 -10.00
C THR A 129 -5.42 5.09 -9.19
N LEU A 130 -4.30 5.67 -8.78
CA LEU A 130 -4.22 7.07 -8.35
C LEU A 130 -3.76 7.91 -9.55
N GLN A 131 -4.39 9.07 -9.79
CA GLN A 131 -4.08 9.89 -10.96
C GLN A 131 -3.92 11.38 -10.63
N SER A 132 -3.13 12.08 -11.43
CA SER A 132 -3.00 13.54 -11.44
C SER A 132 -2.91 14.09 -12.86
N VAL A 133 -3.26 15.37 -13.00
CA VAL A 133 -3.10 16.17 -14.22
C VAL A 133 -1.98 17.21 -14.09
N ASP A 134 -1.43 17.42 -12.88
CA ASP A 134 -0.34 18.37 -12.63
C ASP A 134 1.00 17.71 -13.01
N VAL A 135 1.33 17.80 -14.29
CA VAL A 135 2.55 17.26 -14.91
C VAL A 135 3.24 18.36 -15.71
N SER A 136 4.55 18.50 -15.53
CA SER A 136 5.36 19.56 -16.13
C SER A 136 6.67 19.00 -16.69
N ALA A 137 6.83 19.04 -18.01
CA ALA A 137 8.13 18.79 -18.64
C ALA A 137 9.09 19.97 -18.43
N LYS A 138 10.37 19.67 -18.21
CA LYS A 138 11.47 20.65 -18.12
C LYS A 138 12.44 20.41 -19.27
N PHE A 139 12.74 21.47 -20.01
CA PHE A 139 13.69 21.48 -21.10
C PHE A 139 15.00 22.13 -20.66
N VAL A 140 16.13 21.55 -21.06
CA VAL A 140 17.47 22.09 -20.84
C VAL A 140 18.16 22.16 -22.20
N ASN A 141 18.65 23.35 -22.58
CA ASN A 141 19.29 23.60 -23.87
C ASN A 141 18.45 23.14 -25.09
N GLY A 142 17.13 23.34 -25.02
CA GLY A 142 16.17 22.96 -26.08
C GLY A 142 15.83 21.47 -26.14
N LYS A 143 16.40 20.62 -25.28
CA LYS A 143 16.07 19.19 -25.20
C LYS A 143 15.18 18.88 -23.98
N PRO A 144 14.22 17.96 -24.09
CA PRO A 144 13.48 17.47 -22.92
C PRO A 144 14.46 16.75 -21.98
N ALA A 145 14.41 17.07 -20.68
CA ALA A 145 15.41 16.61 -19.72
C ALA A 145 14.82 15.98 -18.45
N ARG A 146 13.71 16.55 -17.94
CA ARG A 146 13.02 16.03 -16.74
C ARG A 146 11.51 16.15 -16.88
N ILE A 147 10.79 15.33 -16.13
CA ILE A 147 9.36 15.54 -15.83
C ILE A 147 9.20 15.71 -14.32
N GLU A 148 8.44 16.71 -13.93
CA GLU A 148 7.96 16.92 -12.56
C GLU A 148 6.45 16.65 -12.54
N ALA A 149 6.00 15.70 -11.73
CA ALA A 149 4.58 15.39 -11.54
C ALA A 149 4.18 15.59 -10.08
N LYS A 150 2.99 16.14 -9.82
CA LYS A 150 2.50 16.44 -8.48
C LYS A 150 1.21 15.70 -8.18
N TYR A 151 1.15 15.03 -7.04
CA TYR A 151 -0.05 14.40 -6.53
C TYR A 151 -0.48 15.06 -5.21
N VAL A 152 -1.66 15.66 -5.21
CA VAL A 152 -2.22 16.39 -4.05
C VAL A 152 -3.20 15.50 -3.30
N MET A 153 -2.87 15.19 -2.05
CA MET A 153 -3.70 14.45 -1.11
C MET A 153 -4.46 15.45 -0.23
N ARG A 154 -5.79 15.35 -0.19
CA ARG A 154 -6.66 16.27 0.56
C ARG A 154 -7.30 15.61 1.79
N THR A 155 -7.29 14.27 1.84
CA THR A 155 -7.85 13.48 2.93
C THR A 155 -6.82 12.49 3.47
N PRO A 156 -6.98 12.02 4.73
CA PRO A 156 -6.15 10.93 5.27
C PRO A 156 -6.26 9.64 4.45
N ARG A 157 -7.40 9.38 3.80
CA ARG A 157 -7.58 8.19 2.96
C ARG A 157 -6.72 8.22 1.71
N ASP A 158 -6.58 9.40 1.09
CA ASP A 158 -5.69 9.59 -0.06
C ASP A 158 -4.24 9.31 0.34
N TRP A 159 -3.87 9.77 1.54
CA TRP A 159 -2.53 9.56 2.12
C TRP A 159 -2.25 8.08 2.40
N ASP A 160 -3.15 7.38 3.08
CA ASP A 160 -2.99 5.95 3.38
C ASP A 160 -2.91 5.12 2.10
N ARG A 161 -3.75 5.44 1.11
CA ARG A 161 -3.78 4.79 -0.21
C ARG A 161 -2.50 5.06 -1.02
N PHE A 162 -1.97 6.28 -0.94
CA PHE A 162 -0.69 6.67 -1.55
C PHE A 162 0.49 5.93 -0.89
N MET A 163 0.52 5.86 0.44
CA MET A 163 1.58 5.15 1.18
C MET A 163 1.61 3.66 0.82
N ARG A 164 0.44 3.02 0.68
CA ARG A 164 0.30 1.61 0.23
C ARG A 164 0.83 1.41 -1.20
N PHE A 165 0.53 2.33 -2.12
CA PHE A 165 1.10 2.30 -3.47
C PHE A 165 2.63 2.42 -3.42
N MET A 166 3.16 3.40 -2.69
CA MET A 166 4.61 3.62 -2.58
C MET A 166 5.35 2.47 -1.90
N GLU A 167 4.75 1.81 -0.92
CA GLU A 167 5.28 0.58 -0.30
C GLU A 167 5.40 -0.56 -1.33
N ARG A 168 4.34 -0.85 -2.10
CA ARG A 168 4.42 -1.86 -3.18
C ARG A 168 5.44 -1.46 -4.27
N TYR A 169 5.38 -0.21 -4.73
CA TYR A 169 6.24 0.28 -5.82
C TYR A 169 7.72 0.26 -5.43
N SER A 170 8.05 0.64 -4.20
CA SER A 170 9.42 0.54 -3.68
C SER A 170 9.89 -0.91 -3.55
N GLN A 171 9.06 -1.83 -3.05
CA GLN A 171 9.39 -3.25 -2.99
C GLN A 171 9.64 -3.85 -4.38
N ALA A 172 8.80 -3.53 -5.36
CA ALA A 172 8.91 -4.06 -6.73
C ALA A 172 10.11 -3.52 -7.52
N ASN A 173 10.62 -2.34 -7.17
CA ASN A 173 11.73 -1.67 -7.86
C ASN A 173 13.01 -1.55 -7.00
N GLY A 174 13.05 -2.18 -5.81
CA GLY A 174 14.22 -2.21 -4.92
C GLY A 174 14.57 -0.88 -4.26
N LEU A 175 13.62 0.04 -4.11
CA LEU A 175 13.85 1.39 -3.59
C LEU A 175 13.85 1.41 -2.06
N GLN A 176 14.64 2.30 -1.47
CA GLN A 176 14.69 2.51 -0.02
C GLN A 176 14.39 3.97 0.33
N PHE A 177 13.55 4.19 1.34
CA PHE A 177 13.20 5.52 1.81
C PHE A 177 14.36 6.16 2.59
N VAL A 178 15.06 7.11 1.96
CA VAL A 178 16.06 7.94 2.63
C VAL A 178 15.35 9.14 3.26
N LYS A 179 15.30 9.17 4.60
CA LYS A 179 14.73 10.27 5.36
C LYS A 179 15.81 11.32 5.68
N ASN A 180 15.72 12.47 5.04
CA ASN A 180 16.52 13.67 5.32
C ASN A 180 15.73 14.71 6.12
#